data_AF-A0A8D8Y0Z5-F1
#
_entry.id   AF-A0A8D8Y0Z5-F1
#
_cell.length_a   1.000
_cell.length_b   1.000
_cell.length_c   1.000
_cell.angle_alpha   90.00
_cell.angle_beta   90.00
_cell.angle_gamma   90.00
#
_symmetry.space_group_name_H-M   'P 1'
#
loop_
_entity.id
_entity.type
_entity.pdbx_description
1 polymer ?
#
loop_
_entity_poly.entity_id
_entity_poly.type
_entity_poly.pdbx_seq_one_letter_code
_entity_poly.pdbx_strand_id
1 'polypeptide(L)'
;MYTLDDNNSYSKHTKTNKTKAKMKPKYELEDYIYDVESRSLEPSADPEDIYGQLQQKEKDLILAAELGKALLEKNEELSRHNERLAEEYSQKLEEIEQDRHLLRRKLLSTQSECDSRLLELQSDIRELQNAVDERENALKQTEKEKTLLIAELTEQNQRLQIQIKEGGIKSSKTEEILTSQLQGLRDQCNLRKSSLQDHQSSLEVLREEMQFLSEKKSELERRVQQISSEREQLVATLEEASDRVMMLERHSREQEVQVRVSQRELDELKSVNSSLGARLEALGSSHYNNDTQRRSLHAEMECDDANIPEGDELHQIKKEIVRVHERVRALCQQLKMRAEMGSGAPTTTMTQTEPVTLHQVKVGLLTAVIQDLCDLVHELSGGDYSTSSVSVTEMEIDLHRARETIDRMNKEIEEKREEIKRKTETIMELTSKLSVRESELAGAREERDRARADLQDLGGLARDEMVRKAWETRDGAVARKNATQVELARTRIDVLQANSQLMEAIQQKVELSQQLEQWQMDMQALLDEQMRRKLTNQEPGSGQESPVSAEKKRQSKRSLFSGLFQR
;
A
#
# COMPACT_ATOMS: atom_id res chain seq x y z
N MET A 1 58.57 17.47 2.69
CA MET A 1 59.49 17.33 1.54
C MET A 1 59.85 18.72 1.05
N TYR A 2 60.78 19.38 1.72
CA TYR A 2 61.44 20.61 1.25
C TYR A 2 62.88 20.54 1.75
N THR A 3 63.83 20.70 0.82
CA THR A 3 65.26 20.55 1.05
C THR A 3 65.83 21.84 1.65
N LEU A 4 66.51 21.71 2.79
CA LEU A 4 67.43 22.74 3.27
C LEU A 4 68.75 22.55 2.54
N ASP A 5 69.04 23.44 1.59
CA ASP A 5 70.35 23.49 0.95
C ASP A 5 71.35 24.17 1.88
N ASP A 6 72.17 23.37 2.55
CA ASP A 6 73.43 23.80 3.13
C ASP A 6 74.34 24.34 2.00
N ASN A 7 74.68 25.62 2.04
CA ASN A 7 75.76 26.16 1.21
C ASN A 7 76.79 26.92 2.05
N ASN A 8 77.55 26.11 2.79
CA ASN A 8 78.82 26.47 3.40
C ASN A 8 79.81 26.99 2.34
N SER A 9 80.21 28.25 2.44
CA SER A 9 81.26 28.85 1.60
C SER A 9 82.32 29.58 2.42
N TYR A 10 83.03 28.81 3.25
CA TYR A 10 84.34 29.23 3.79
C TYR A 10 85.39 29.33 2.65
N SER A 11 85.43 30.48 1.98
CA SER A 11 86.48 30.80 1.00
C SER A 11 87.80 31.11 1.70
N LYS A 12 88.56 30.06 2.04
CA LYS A 12 89.93 30.17 2.58
C LYS A 12 90.86 30.83 1.57
N HIS A 13 91.02 32.15 1.67
CA HIS A 13 92.08 32.88 0.97
C HIS A 13 93.42 32.68 1.68
N THR A 14 94.05 31.53 1.47
CA THR A 14 95.44 31.29 1.85
C THR A 14 96.37 32.12 0.96
N LYS A 15 96.56 33.41 1.29
CA LYS A 15 97.60 34.24 0.68
C LYS A 15 98.97 33.66 1.03
N THR A 16 99.61 33.02 0.06
CA THR A 16 100.98 32.51 0.17
C THR A 16 101.95 33.69 0.32
N ASN A 17 102.33 34.02 1.55
CA ASN A 17 103.36 35.00 1.82
C ASN A 17 104.70 34.49 1.24
N LYS A 18 105.14 35.10 0.13
CA LYS A 18 106.50 34.94 -0.39
C LYS A 18 107.48 35.37 0.70
N THR A 19 108.21 34.41 1.25
CA THR A 19 109.34 34.65 2.14
C THR A 19 110.41 35.44 1.39
N LYS A 20 110.42 36.77 1.56
CA LYS A 20 111.62 37.56 1.27
C LYS A 20 112.73 36.98 2.16
N ALA A 21 113.75 36.42 1.53
CA ALA A 21 114.98 36.03 2.22
C ALA A 21 115.60 37.31 2.81
N LYS A 22 115.37 37.53 4.11
CA LYS A 22 116.11 38.55 4.85
C LYS A 22 117.58 38.12 4.84
N MET A 23 118.47 39.03 4.47
CA MET A 23 119.90 38.83 4.70
C MET A 23 120.09 38.49 6.17
N LYS A 24 120.73 37.37 6.46
CA LYS A 24 121.18 37.09 7.83
C LYS A 24 122.07 38.25 8.27
N PRO A 25 121.92 38.78 9.50
CA PRO A 25 122.92 39.66 10.08
C PRO A 25 124.29 38.99 9.98
N LYS A 26 125.34 39.75 9.64
CA LYS A 26 126.68 39.18 9.40
C LYS A 26 127.40 38.74 10.68
N TYR A 27 126.79 39.02 11.83
CA TYR A 27 127.11 38.54 13.17
C TYR A 27 125.78 38.18 13.84
N GLU A 28 125.62 36.97 14.35
CA GLU A 28 124.53 36.64 15.27
C GLU A 28 124.96 37.07 16.70
N LEU A 29 124.01 37.31 17.62
CA LEU A 29 124.33 37.82 18.98
C LEU A 29 125.34 36.93 19.73
N GLU A 30 125.32 35.64 19.42
CA GLU A 30 126.20 34.60 19.94
C GLU A 30 127.66 34.81 19.49
N ASP A 31 127.90 35.27 18.25
CA ASP A 31 129.24 35.60 17.75
C ASP A 31 129.83 36.80 18.51
N TYR A 32 129.02 37.81 18.82
CA TYR A 32 129.48 38.99 19.56
C TYR A 32 129.80 38.68 21.03
N ILE A 33 129.00 37.83 21.69
CA ILE A 33 129.29 37.36 23.05
C ILE A 33 130.61 36.59 23.04
N TYR A 34 130.82 35.69 22.07
CA TYR A 34 132.07 34.93 21.93
C TYR A 34 133.29 35.84 21.72
N ASP A 35 133.18 36.88 20.89
CA ASP A 35 134.26 37.85 20.64
C ASP A 35 134.59 38.73 21.86
N VAL A 36 133.62 39.03 22.72
CA VAL A 36 133.81 39.78 23.97
C VAL A 36 134.36 38.90 25.10
N GLU A 37 133.84 37.67 25.25
CA GLU A 37 134.33 36.72 26.26
C GLU A 37 135.76 36.25 25.97
N SER A 38 136.09 35.96 24.70
CA SER A 38 137.44 35.54 24.30
C SER A 38 138.50 36.64 24.52
N ARG A 39 138.15 37.92 24.30
CA ARG A 39 139.05 39.06 24.56
C ARG A 39 139.16 39.45 26.04
N SER A 40 138.21 39.03 26.87
CA SER A 40 138.25 39.27 28.33
C SER A 40 139.24 38.35 29.07
N LEU A 41 139.86 37.39 28.36
CA LEU A 41 140.74 36.35 28.91
C LEU A 41 142.23 36.53 28.55
N GLU A 42 142.64 37.59 27.85
CA GLU A 42 144.06 37.91 27.59
C GLU A 42 144.63 38.91 28.63
N PRO A 43 145.64 38.52 29.45
CA PRO A 43 146.28 39.42 30.41
C PRO A 43 147.61 40.00 29.90
N SER A 44 147.57 41.13 29.18
CA SER A 44 148.74 41.94 28.79
C SER A 44 148.30 43.29 28.19
N ALA A 45 148.98 44.43 28.31
CA ALA A 45 150.14 44.83 29.12
C ALA A 45 150.16 46.38 29.23
N ASP A 46 151.00 46.92 30.12
CA ASP A 46 151.37 48.33 30.36
C ASP A 46 150.26 49.42 30.53
N PRO A 47 150.30 50.18 31.65
CA PRO A 47 149.35 51.30 31.88
C PRO A 47 149.64 52.57 31.06
N GLU A 48 150.71 52.59 30.25
CA GLU A 48 151.11 53.76 29.43
C GLU A 48 150.73 53.65 27.93
N ASP A 49 150.31 52.48 27.42
CA ASP A 49 149.76 52.38 26.05
C ASP A 49 148.28 52.80 25.99
N ILE A 50 148.08 54.10 26.21
CA ILE A 50 146.80 54.78 26.11
C ILE A 50 146.22 54.66 24.68
N TYR A 51 147.06 54.51 23.66
CA TYR A 51 146.63 54.50 22.25
C TYR A 51 146.03 53.15 21.84
N GLY A 52 146.65 52.03 22.24
CA GLY A 52 146.08 50.70 22.05
C GLY A 52 144.74 50.54 22.77
N GLN A 53 144.66 51.00 24.03
CA GLN A 53 143.42 50.99 24.82
C GLN A 53 142.33 51.87 24.18
N LEU A 54 142.67 53.06 23.68
CA LEU A 54 141.72 53.94 22.99
C LEU A 54 141.18 53.27 21.72
N GLN A 55 142.04 52.68 20.88
CA GLN A 55 141.60 51.99 19.67
C GLN A 55 140.71 50.76 19.97
N GLN A 56 140.98 50.05 21.07
CA GLN A 56 140.11 48.97 21.53
C GLN A 56 138.74 49.52 21.97
N LYS A 57 138.71 50.62 22.74
CA LYS A 57 137.46 51.28 23.13
C LYS A 57 136.68 51.85 21.95
N GLU A 58 137.35 52.36 20.91
CA GLU A 58 136.70 52.75 19.66
C GLU A 58 136.05 51.55 18.94
N LYS A 59 136.75 50.41 18.84
CA LYS A 59 136.19 49.17 18.27
C LYS A 59 135.00 48.65 19.07
N ASP A 60 135.11 48.59 20.40
CA ASP A 60 134.03 48.16 21.29
C ASP A 60 132.81 49.09 21.19
N LEU A 61 133.03 50.41 21.06
CA LEU A 61 131.96 51.40 20.93
C LEU A 61 131.26 51.33 19.56
N ILE A 62 132.01 51.05 18.48
CA ILE A 62 131.45 50.72 17.16
C ILE A 62 130.60 49.45 17.24
N LEU A 63 131.13 48.35 17.80
CA LEU A 63 130.42 47.09 17.90
C LEU A 63 129.17 47.20 18.79
N ALA A 64 129.23 47.96 19.90
CA ALA A 64 128.07 48.25 20.73
C ALA A 64 127.01 49.07 19.98
N ALA A 65 127.41 49.99 19.10
CA ALA A 65 126.49 50.71 18.23
C ALA A 65 125.89 49.82 17.13
N GLU A 66 126.66 48.89 16.55
CA GLU A 66 126.16 47.88 15.61
C GLU A 66 125.19 46.90 16.26
N LEU A 67 125.48 46.44 17.49
CA LEU A 67 124.57 45.63 18.29
C LEU A 67 123.29 46.39 18.65
N GLY A 68 123.43 47.65 19.09
CA GLY A 68 122.30 48.53 19.37
C GLY A 68 121.43 48.73 18.14
N LYS A 69 122.03 48.92 16.96
CA LYS A 69 121.32 48.98 15.68
C LYS A 69 120.62 47.67 15.35
N ALA A 70 121.28 46.51 15.50
CA ALA A 70 120.66 45.20 15.26
C ALA A 70 119.48 44.94 16.21
N LEU A 71 119.59 45.33 17.49
CA LEU A 71 118.50 45.25 18.47
C LEU A 71 117.35 46.20 18.14
N LEU A 72 117.64 47.43 17.68
CA LEU A 72 116.63 48.38 17.20
C LEU A 72 115.91 47.84 15.95
N GLU A 73 116.64 47.34 14.96
CA GLU A 73 116.05 46.69 13.77
C GLU A 73 115.16 45.51 14.16
N LYS A 74 115.58 44.67 15.12
CA LYS A 74 114.74 43.58 15.65
C LYS A 74 113.51 44.08 16.40
N ASN A 75 113.62 45.16 17.17
CA ASN A 75 112.49 45.76 17.87
C ASN A 75 111.50 46.41 16.87
N GLU A 76 111.97 47.07 15.82
CA GLU A 76 111.13 47.53 14.72
C GLU A 76 110.44 46.37 13.99
N GLU A 77 111.15 45.25 13.74
CA GLU A 77 110.55 44.06 13.12
C GLU A 77 109.48 43.41 13.98
N LEU A 78 109.68 43.37 15.31
CA LEU A 78 108.69 42.92 16.28
C LEU A 78 107.50 43.87 16.36
N SER A 79 107.74 45.19 16.38
CA SER A 79 106.69 46.22 16.36
C SER A 79 105.83 46.11 15.10
N ARG A 80 106.46 46.04 13.92
CA ARG A 80 105.78 45.75 12.63
C ARG A 80 105.08 44.40 12.59
N HIS A 81 105.43 43.44 13.45
CA HIS A 81 104.70 42.17 13.55
C HIS A 81 103.48 42.30 14.47
N ASN A 82 103.64 42.98 15.61
CA ASN A 82 102.55 43.27 16.54
C ASN A 82 101.47 44.16 15.90
N GLU A 83 101.86 45.16 15.10
CA GLU A 83 100.95 45.98 14.29
C GLU A 83 100.11 45.11 13.34
N ARG A 84 100.75 44.25 12.53
CA ARG A 84 100.05 43.33 11.63
C ARG A 84 99.14 42.35 12.38
N LEU A 85 99.55 41.86 13.55
CA LEU A 85 98.70 41.01 14.38
C LEU A 85 97.49 41.80 14.92
N ALA A 86 97.67 43.05 15.34
CA ALA A 86 96.59 43.92 15.79
C ALA A 86 95.60 44.22 14.64
N GLU A 87 96.10 44.50 13.43
CA GLU A 87 95.28 44.63 12.22
C GLU A 87 94.48 43.36 11.92
N GLU A 88 95.12 42.18 11.96
CA GLU A 88 94.45 40.89 11.77
C GLU A 88 93.39 40.60 12.85
N TYR A 89 93.64 41.00 14.10
CA TYR A 89 92.65 40.86 15.18
C TYR A 89 91.50 41.88 15.05
N SER A 90 91.76 43.11 14.58
CA SER A 90 90.71 44.09 14.28
C SER A 90 89.79 43.59 13.17
N GLN A 91 90.37 43.09 12.07
CA GLN A 91 89.59 42.52 10.95
C GLN A 91 88.72 41.34 11.40
N LYS A 92 89.26 40.41 12.19
CA LYS A 92 88.49 39.28 12.76
C LYS A 92 87.38 39.75 13.71
N LEU A 93 87.62 40.82 14.47
CA LEU A 93 86.59 41.41 15.34
C LEU A 93 85.45 42.02 14.50
N GLU A 94 85.79 42.80 13.47
CA GLU A 94 84.84 43.39 12.52
C GLU A 94 84.01 42.32 11.79
N GLU A 95 84.63 41.22 11.34
CA GLU A 95 83.94 40.07 10.74
C GLU A 95 82.93 39.45 11.73
N ILE A 96 83.35 39.17 12.97
CA ILE A 96 82.48 38.61 14.03
C ILE A 96 81.33 39.58 14.38
N GLU A 97 81.57 40.89 14.40
CA GLU A 97 80.52 41.86 14.64
C GLU A 97 79.52 41.92 13.48
N GLN A 98 79.99 41.92 12.22
CA GLN A 98 79.13 41.84 11.04
C GLN A 98 78.27 40.57 11.05
N ASP A 99 78.87 39.41 11.31
CA ASP A 99 78.14 38.14 11.44
C ASP A 99 77.13 38.17 12.59
N ARG A 100 77.48 38.74 13.76
CA ARG A 100 76.55 38.95 14.87
C ARG A 100 75.35 39.81 14.46
N HIS A 101 75.58 40.90 13.71
CA HIS A 101 74.50 41.77 13.23
C HIS A 101 73.65 41.10 12.15
N LEU A 102 74.25 40.35 11.23
CA LEU A 102 73.55 39.55 10.22
C LEU A 102 72.69 38.44 10.84
N LEU A 103 73.23 37.69 11.80
CA LEU A 103 72.52 36.64 12.53
C LEU A 103 71.35 37.19 13.33
N ARG A 104 71.53 38.33 14.03
CA ARG A 104 70.41 39.02 14.72
C ARG A 104 69.30 39.42 13.74
N ARG A 105 69.65 39.97 12.57
CA ARG A 105 68.65 40.33 11.54
C ARG A 105 67.93 39.10 10.97
N LYS A 106 68.67 38.01 10.70
CA LYS A 106 68.07 36.74 10.26
C LYS A 106 67.11 36.18 11.30
N LEU A 107 67.52 36.14 12.58
CA LEU A 107 66.68 35.70 13.70
C LEU A 107 65.37 36.51 13.75
N LEU A 108 65.45 37.85 13.70
CA LEU A 108 64.29 38.73 13.72
C LEU A 108 63.37 38.53 12.49
N SER A 109 63.93 38.30 11.29
CA SER A 109 63.13 37.94 10.10
C SER A 109 62.35 36.64 10.36
N THR A 110 63.07 35.56 10.72
CA THR A 110 62.44 34.26 10.98
C THR A 110 61.44 34.30 12.12
N GLN A 111 61.66 35.14 13.14
CA GLN A 111 60.71 35.37 14.21
C GLN A 111 59.45 36.05 13.68
N SER A 112 59.58 37.14 12.91
CA SER A 112 58.42 37.84 12.33
C SER A 112 57.62 36.98 11.34
N GLU A 113 58.28 36.09 10.60
CA GLU A 113 57.64 35.10 9.73
C GLU A 113 56.87 34.04 10.54
N CYS A 114 57.44 33.59 11.66
CA CYS A 114 56.74 32.70 12.60
C CYS A 114 55.56 33.38 13.28
N ASP A 115 55.70 34.62 13.74
CA ASP A 115 54.63 35.42 14.34
C ASP A 115 53.49 35.67 13.34
N SER A 116 53.82 35.92 12.07
CA SER A 116 52.82 36.04 10.98
C SER A 116 52.05 34.73 10.77
N ARG A 117 52.76 33.59 10.65
CA ARG A 117 52.13 32.27 10.53
C ARG A 117 51.30 31.89 11.75
N LEU A 118 51.69 32.30 12.95
CA LEU A 118 50.91 32.11 14.17
C LEU A 118 49.62 32.93 14.13
N LEU A 119 49.65 34.17 13.63
CA LEU A 119 48.45 35.01 13.48
C LEU A 119 47.50 34.45 12.40
N GLU A 120 48.03 33.97 11.28
CA GLU A 120 47.28 33.27 10.22
C GLU A 120 46.57 32.03 10.78
N LEU A 121 47.31 31.10 11.39
CA LEU A 121 46.73 29.88 11.99
C LEU A 121 45.75 30.19 13.12
N GLN A 122 45.95 31.27 13.88
CA GLN A 122 44.96 31.73 14.85
C GLN A 122 43.70 32.31 14.20
N SER A 123 43.78 32.91 12.99
CA SER A 123 42.59 33.29 12.22
C SER A 123 41.85 32.05 11.74
N ASP A 124 42.55 31.11 11.12
CA ASP A 124 41.99 29.85 10.62
C ASP A 124 41.26 29.09 11.75
N ILE A 125 41.85 29.03 12.95
CA ILE A 125 41.21 28.39 14.12
C ILE A 125 39.91 29.12 14.51
N ARG A 126 39.89 30.45 14.55
CA ARG A 126 38.68 31.22 14.88
C ARG A 126 37.60 31.08 13.80
N GLU A 127 37.98 31.08 12.53
CA GLU A 127 37.08 30.90 11.39
C GLU A 127 36.47 29.50 11.39
N LEU A 128 37.28 28.46 11.64
CA LEU A 128 36.79 27.08 11.79
C LEU A 128 35.90 26.90 13.03
N GLN A 129 36.20 27.57 14.14
CA GLN A 129 35.34 27.58 15.34
C GLN A 129 33.97 28.21 15.02
N ASN A 130 33.95 29.40 14.43
CA ASN A 130 32.71 30.07 14.02
C ASN A 130 31.90 29.21 13.03
N ALA A 131 32.56 28.61 12.04
CA ALA A 131 31.91 27.74 11.06
C ALA A 131 31.33 26.46 11.70
N VAL A 132 31.98 25.90 12.72
CA VAL A 132 31.44 24.78 13.50
C VAL A 132 30.21 25.23 14.31
N ASP A 133 30.28 26.35 15.02
CA ASP A 133 29.16 26.89 15.81
C ASP A 133 27.94 27.22 14.93
N GLU A 134 28.15 27.84 13.76
CA GLU A 134 27.09 28.09 12.76
C GLU A 134 26.45 26.77 12.28
N ARG A 135 27.26 25.75 11.98
CA ARG A 135 26.76 24.44 11.54
C ARG A 135 26.01 23.72 12.65
N GLU A 136 26.49 23.76 13.89
CA GLU A 136 25.77 23.23 15.04
C GLU A 136 24.43 23.94 15.25
N ASN A 137 24.39 25.27 15.16
CA ASN A 137 23.16 26.04 15.34
C ASN A 137 22.16 25.78 14.21
N ALA A 138 22.62 25.67 12.96
CA ALA A 138 21.79 25.25 11.83
C ALA A 138 21.25 23.82 12.03
N LEU A 139 22.07 22.86 12.47
CA LEU A 139 21.62 21.50 12.77
C LEU A 139 20.55 21.49 13.87
N LYS A 140 20.82 22.14 15.02
CA LYS A 140 19.86 22.30 16.14
C LYS A 140 18.55 22.95 15.69
N GLN A 141 18.59 23.88 14.73
CA GLN A 141 17.40 24.50 14.17
C GLN A 141 16.62 23.53 13.27
N THR A 142 17.29 22.83 12.34
CA THR A 142 16.61 21.81 11.51
C THR A 142 16.09 20.63 12.32
N GLU A 143 16.71 20.29 13.45
CA GLU A 143 16.21 19.28 14.39
C GLU A 143 14.92 19.74 15.08
N LYS A 144 14.86 21.00 15.56
CA LYS A 144 13.62 21.59 16.08
C LYS A 144 12.50 21.53 15.03
N GLU A 145 12.78 21.99 13.81
CA GLU A 145 11.81 21.97 12.70
C GLU A 145 11.33 20.54 12.36
N LYS A 146 12.24 19.56 12.34
CA LYS A 146 11.87 18.14 12.21
C LYS A 146 11.00 17.66 13.37
N THR A 147 11.31 18.02 14.61
CA THR A 147 10.49 17.61 15.77
C THR A 147 9.10 18.26 15.76
N LEU A 148 8.97 19.50 15.28
CA LEU A 148 7.68 20.17 15.09
C LEU A 148 6.87 19.48 13.98
N LEU A 149 7.47 19.21 12.82
CA LEU A 149 6.81 18.50 11.72
C LEU A 149 6.38 17.08 12.14
N ILE A 150 7.20 16.36 12.91
CA ILE A 150 6.84 15.06 13.47
C ILE A 150 5.66 15.22 14.45
N ALA A 151 5.66 16.23 15.33
CA ALA A 151 4.55 16.49 16.24
C ALA A 151 3.24 16.76 15.46
N GLU A 152 3.26 17.66 14.48
CA GLU A 152 2.10 17.96 13.61
C GLU A 152 1.59 16.72 12.87
N LEU A 153 2.48 15.94 12.25
CA LEU A 153 2.10 14.69 11.57
C LEU A 153 1.54 13.64 12.55
N THR A 154 2.06 13.54 13.77
CA THR A 154 1.50 12.64 14.79
C THR A 154 0.13 13.11 15.26
N GLU A 155 -0.08 14.41 15.42
CA GLU A 155 -1.39 14.97 15.80
C GLU A 155 -2.42 14.75 14.69
N GLN A 156 -2.07 15.02 13.42
CA GLN A 156 -2.93 14.76 12.27
C GLN A 156 -3.32 13.28 12.18
N ASN A 157 -2.36 12.36 12.35
CA ASN A 157 -2.62 10.92 12.37
C ASN A 157 -3.53 10.52 13.55
N GLN A 158 -3.36 11.11 14.74
CA GLN A 158 -4.25 10.87 15.88
C GLN A 158 -5.68 11.40 15.60
N ARG A 159 -5.82 12.61 15.06
CA ARG A 159 -7.12 13.19 14.65
C ARG A 159 -7.84 12.30 13.62
N LEU A 160 -7.13 11.84 12.59
CA LEU A 160 -7.68 10.90 11.60
C LEU A 160 -8.06 9.55 12.23
N GLN A 161 -7.23 9.01 13.12
CA GLN A 161 -7.54 7.76 13.82
C GLN A 161 -8.79 7.91 14.72
N ILE A 162 -8.98 9.06 15.36
CA ILE A 162 -10.21 9.37 16.13
C ILE A 162 -11.41 9.45 15.19
N GLN A 163 -11.32 10.17 14.06
CA GLN A 163 -12.40 10.24 13.08
C GLN A 163 -12.79 8.87 12.51
N ILE A 164 -11.81 7.99 12.23
CA ILE A 164 -12.06 6.61 11.79
C ILE A 164 -12.74 5.80 12.90
N LYS A 165 -12.29 5.92 14.16
CA LYS A 165 -12.94 5.26 15.31
C LYS A 165 -14.38 5.74 15.51
N GLU A 166 -14.62 7.04 15.45
CA GLU A 166 -15.98 7.60 15.53
C GLU A 166 -16.86 7.16 14.35
N GLY A 167 -16.33 7.15 13.14
CA GLY A 167 -17.03 6.65 11.94
C GLY A 167 -17.40 5.18 12.08
N GLY A 168 -16.47 4.35 12.57
CA GLY A 168 -16.72 2.94 12.88
C GLY A 168 -17.79 2.75 13.96
N ILE A 169 -17.75 3.54 15.05
CA ILE A 169 -18.78 3.50 16.11
C ILE A 169 -20.14 3.95 15.58
N LYS A 170 -20.19 4.99 14.73
CA LYS A 170 -21.44 5.44 14.07
C LYS A 170 -21.99 4.34 13.15
N SER A 171 -21.13 3.69 12.36
CA SER A 171 -21.49 2.57 11.48
C SER A 171 -22.01 1.37 12.27
N SER A 172 -21.32 0.95 13.33
CA SER A 172 -21.75 -0.14 14.23
C SER A 172 -23.13 0.12 14.80
N LYS A 173 -23.38 1.34 15.29
CA LYS A 173 -24.71 1.73 15.80
C LYS A 173 -25.79 1.68 14.72
N THR A 174 -25.50 2.10 13.49
CA THR A 174 -26.47 1.97 12.40
C THR A 174 -26.71 0.52 12.00
N GLU A 175 -25.69 -0.33 12.06
CA GLU A 175 -25.80 -1.78 11.82
C GLU A 175 -26.60 -2.48 12.92
N GLU A 176 -26.38 -2.15 14.19
CA GLU A 176 -27.17 -2.60 15.35
C GLU A 176 -28.66 -2.22 15.21
N ILE A 177 -28.96 -0.99 14.76
CA ILE A 177 -30.34 -0.55 14.51
C ILE A 177 -30.96 -1.33 13.35
N LEU A 178 -30.26 -1.48 12.22
CA LEU A 178 -30.76 -2.19 11.04
C LEU A 178 -30.94 -3.69 11.31
N THR A 179 -30.02 -4.33 12.05
CA THR A 179 -30.15 -5.73 12.46
C THR A 179 -31.32 -5.93 13.43
N SER A 180 -31.53 -5.01 14.37
CA SER A 180 -32.72 -5.04 15.24
C SER A 180 -34.03 -4.85 14.47
N GLN A 181 -34.04 -4.01 13.43
CA GLN A 181 -35.21 -3.83 12.55
C GLN A 181 -35.47 -5.09 11.70
N LEU A 182 -34.42 -5.69 11.12
CA LEU A 182 -34.52 -6.96 10.37
C LEU A 182 -35.00 -8.11 11.25
N GLN A 183 -34.55 -8.17 12.51
CA GLN A 183 -35.04 -9.14 13.48
C GLN A 183 -36.54 -8.92 13.78
N GLY A 184 -36.95 -7.67 14.05
CA GLY A 184 -38.37 -7.34 14.24
C GLY A 184 -39.26 -7.68 13.03
N LEU A 185 -38.78 -7.47 11.80
CA LEU A 185 -39.49 -7.89 10.58
C LEU A 185 -39.53 -9.42 10.43
N ARG A 186 -38.44 -10.12 10.77
CA ARG A 186 -38.39 -11.59 10.78
C ARG A 186 -39.38 -12.17 11.79
N ASP A 187 -39.48 -11.58 12.98
CA ASP A 187 -40.42 -12.00 14.03
C ASP A 187 -41.88 -11.72 13.63
N GLN A 188 -42.16 -10.59 12.97
CA GLN A 188 -43.49 -10.34 12.38
C GLN A 188 -43.84 -11.37 11.28
N CYS A 189 -42.88 -11.74 10.43
CA CYS A 189 -43.09 -12.77 9.41
C CYS A 189 -43.31 -14.16 10.04
N ASN A 190 -42.57 -14.50 11.09
CA ASN A 190 -42.74 -15.73 11.85
C ASN A 190 -44.11 -15.78 12.53
N LEU A 191 -44.57 -14.67 13.14
CA LEU A 191 -45.89 -14.58 13.76
C LEU A 191 -47.02 -14.74 12.73
N ARG A 192 -46.91 -14.07 11.57
CA ARG A 192 -47.86 -14.25 10.45
C ARG A 192 -47.85 -15.69 9.93
N LYS A 193 -46.68 -16.33 9.85
CA LYS A 193 -46.55 -17.74 9.45
C LYS A 193 -47.20 -18.67 10.46
N SER A 194 -47.04 -18.43 11.76
CA SER A 194 -47.71 -19.19 12.82
C SER A 194 -49.23 -19.03 12.73
N SER A 195 -49.73 -17.80 12.68
CA SER A 195 -51.17 -17.52 12.52
C SER A 195 -51.75 -18.15 11.24
N LEU A 196 -51.02 -18.13 10.12
CA LEU A 196 -51.43 -18.82 8.91
C LEU A 196 -51.48 -20.36 9.10
N GLN A 197 -50.51 -20.94 9.81
CA GLN A 197 -50.49 -22.36 10.16
C GLN A 197 -51.65 -22.73 11.09
N ASP A 198 -51.98 -21.88 12.05
CA ASP A 198 -53.12 -22.05 12.97
C ASP A 198 -54.45 -22.01 12.19
N HIS A 199 -54.60 -21.05 11.26
CA HIS A 199 -55.75 -21.00 10.35
C HIS A 199 -55.80 -22.20 9.39
N GLN A 200 -54.65 -22.66 8.89
CA GLN A 200 -54.59 -23.85 8.04
C GLN A 200 -55.04 -25.10 8.81
N SER A 201 -54.54 -25.32 10.03
CA SER A 201 -54.96 -26.46 10.86
C SER A 201 -56.45 -26.38 11.23
N SER A 202 -56.97 -25.17 11.47
CA SER A 202 -58.42 -24.94 11.68
C SER A 202 -59.25 -25.30 10.44
N LEU A 203 -58.75 -24.99 9.24
CA LEU A 203 -59.38 -25.37 7.97
C LEU A 203 -59.26 -26.87 7.68
N GLU A 204 -58.20 -27.53 8.13
CA GLU A 204 -58.02 -28.98 8.04
C GLU A 204 -59.06 -29.69 8.93
N VAL A 205 -59.23 -29.27 10.19
CA VAL A 205 -60.31 -29.77 11.08
C VAL A 205 -61.69 -29.56 10.47
N LEU A 206 -62.01 -28.36 9.95
CA LEU A 206 -63.31 -28.11 9.31
C LEU A 206 -63.53 -28.95 8.03
N ARG A 207 -62.46 -29.29 7.30
CA ARG A 207 -62.55 -30.22 6.15
C ARG A 207 -62.83 -31.65 6.61
N GLU A 208 -62.18 -32.11 7.67
CA GLU A 208 -62.44 -33.42 8.29
C GLU A 208 -63.87 -33.50 8.82
N GLU A 209 -64.38 -32.46 9.48
CA GLU A 209 -65.78 -32.38 9.92
C GLU A 209 -66.77 -32.41 8.73
N MET A 210 -66.52 -31.64 7.67
CA MET A 210 -67.35 -31.69 6.45
C MET A 210 -67.30 -33.06 5.77
N GLN A 211 -66.13 -33.71 5.73
CA GLN A 211 -65.99 -35.06 5.20
C GLN A 211 -66.80 -36.05 6.04
N PHE A 212 -66.66 -36.04 7.36
CA PHE A 212 -67.42 -36.89 8.28
C PHE A 212 -68.94 -36.67 8.16
N LEU A 213 -69.39 -35.42 8.03
CA LEU A 213 -70.80 -35.10 7.79
C LEU A 213 -71.27 -35.55 6.40
N SER A 214 -70.42 -35.49 5.38
CA SER A 214 -70.70 -35.99 4.02
C SER A 214 -70.80 -37.51 3.99
N GLU A 215 -69.89 -38.22 4.65
CA GLU A 215 -69.93 -39.67 4.83
C GLU A 215 -71.19 -40.09 5.59
N LYS A 216 -71.50 -39.44 6.72
CA LYS A 216 -72.73 -39.68 7.50
C LYS A 216 -74.00 -39.39 6.69
N LYS A 217 -74.00 -38.35 5.85
CA LYS A 217 -75.09 -38.06 4.91
C LYS A 217 -75.24 -39.20 3.90
N SER A 218 -74.15 -39.64 3.26
CA SER A 218 -74.19 -40.72 2.27
C SER A 218 -74.68 -42.06 2.86
N GLU A 219 -74.32 -42.36 4.11
CA GLU A 219 -74.81 -43.54 4.85
C GLU A 219 -76.30 -43.42 5.20
N LEU A 220 -76.79 -42.21 5.51
CA LEU A 220 -78.23 -41.96 5.69
C LEU A 220 -79.00 -42.06 4.36
N GLU A 221 -78.48 -41.51 3.27
CA GLU A 221 -79.05 -41.63 1.93
C GLU A 221 -79.12 -43.11 1.50
N ARG A 222 -78.05 -43.89 1.75
CA ARG A 222 -78.03 -45.34 1.54
C ARG A 222 -79.09 -46.08 2.36
N ARG A 223 -79.30 -45.71 3.62
CA ARG A 223 -80.36 -46.30 4.47
C ARG A 223 -81.77 -45.93 3.99
N VAL A 224 -81.98 -44.69 3.55
CA VAL A 224 -83.25 -44.26 2.96
C VAL A 224 -83.54 -45.04 1.67
N GLN A 225 -82.54 -45.21 0.79
CA GLN A 225 -82.68 -46.00 -0.43
C GLN A 225 -82.93 -47.49 -0.15
N GLN A 226 -82.34 -48.04 0.93
CA GLN A 226 -82.62 -49.39 1.37
C GLN A 226 -84.08 -49.51 1.83
N ILE A 227 -84.55 -48.62 2.72
CA ILE A 227 -85.93 -48.62 3.22
C ILE A 227 -86.95 -48.36 2.08
N SER A 228 -86.61 -47.53 1.08
CA SER A 228 -87.48 -47.34 -0.09
C SER A 228 -87.58 -48.62 -0.92
N SER A 229 -86.48 -49.34 -1.13
CA SER A 229 -86.49 -50.63 -1.83
C SER A 229 -87.24 -51.73 -1.05
N GLU A 230 -87.13 -51.75 0.28
CA GLU A 230 -87.89 -52.64 1.16
C GLU A 230 -89.39 -52.29 1.12
N ARG A 231 -89.74 -51.00 1.10
CA ARG A 231 -91.13 -50.53 0.89
C ARG A 231 -91.67 -50.93 -0.47
N GLU A 232 -90.90 -50.76 -1.55
CA GLU A 232 -91.30 -51.14 -2.91
C GLU A 232 -91.53 -52.64 -3.02
N GLN A 233 -90.66 -53.47 -2.42
CA GLN A 233 -90.87 -54.91 -2.31
C GLN A 233 -92.14 -55.25 -1.52
N LEU A 234 -92.38 -54.60 -0.38
CA LEU A 234 -93.60 -54.82 0.40
C LEU A 234 -94.86 -54.41 -0.36
N VAL A 235 -94.83 -53.30 -1.10
CA VAL A 235 -95.93 -52.87 -1.99
C VAL A 235 -96.18 -53.93 -3.06
N ALA A 236 -95.14 -54.42 -3.75
CA ALA A 236 -95.30 -55.49 -4.74
C ALA A 236 -95.90 -56.78 -4.12
N THR A 237 -95.48 -57.20 -2.93
CA THR A 237 -96.08 -58.36 -2.25
C THR A 237 -97.53 -58.11 -1.80
N LEU A 238 -97.88 -56.87 -1.50
CA LEU A 238 -99.26 -56.46 -1.16
C LEU A 238 -100.14 -56.44 -2.40
N GLU A 239 -99.63 -55.99 -3.54
CA GLU A 239 -100.30 -56.06 -4.85
C GLU A 239 -100.54 -57.53 -5.24
N GLU A 240 -99.53 -58.40 -5.17
CA GLU A 240 -99.72 -59.84 -5.39
C GLU A 240 -100.74 -60.46 -4.43
N ALA A 241 -100.76 -60.05 -3.16
CA ALA A 241 -101.73 -60.54 -2.19
C ALA A 241 -103.15 -60.02 -2.51
N SER A 242 -103.28 -58.77 -2.95
CA SER A 242 -104.53 -58.18 -3.42
C SER A 242 -105.07 -58.89 -4.66
N ASP A 243 -104.20 -59.23 -5.62
CA ASP A 243 -104.58 -60.02 -6.81
C ASP A 243 -105.04 -61.43 -6.43
N ARG A 244 -104.35 -62.09 -5.48
CA ARG A 244 -104.80 -63.38 -4.92
C ARG A 244 -106.17 -63.25 -4.24
N VAL A 245 -106.41 -62.19 -3.48
CA VAL A 245 -107.73 -61.91 -2.87
C VAL A 245 -108.78 -61.67 -3.95
N MET A 246 -108.50 -60.87 -4.98
CA MET A 246 -109.43 -60.61 -6.08
C MET A 246 -109.79 -61.90 -6.85
N MET A 247 -108.82 -62.79 -7.06
CA MET A 247 -109.05 -64.10 -7.68
C MET A 247 -109.89 -65.02 -6.78
N LEU A 248 -109.64 -65.04 -5.46
CA LEU A 248 -110.45 -65.79 -4.50
C LEU A 248 -111.88 -65.22 -4.38
N GLU A 249 -112.06 -63.89 -4.39
CA GLU A 249 -113.38 -63.27 -4.42
C GLU A 249 -114.13 -63.60 -5.72
N ARG A 250 -113.47 -63.54 -6.88
CA ARG A 250 -114.05 -63.98 -8.15
C ARG A 250 -114.50 -65.43 -8.03
N HIS A 251 -113.66 -66.32 -7.51
CA HIS A 251 -114.01 -67.73 -7.37
C HIS A 251 -115.14 -67.96 -6.35
N SER A 252 -115.21 -67.18 -5.27
CA SER A 252 -116.33 -67.18 -4.34
C SER A 252 -117.63 -66.72 -5.01
N ARG A 253 -117.59 -65.66 -5.83
CA ARG A 253 -118.75 -65.20 -6.62
C ARG A 253 -119.18 -66.25 -7.64
N GLU A 254 -118.25 -66.92 -8.29
CA GLU A 254 -118.51 -68.05 -9.21
C GLU A 254 -119.17 -69.22 -8.47
N GLN A 255 -118.66 -69.61 -7.30
CA GLN A 255 -119.25 -70.66 -6.46
C GLN A 255 -120.63 -70.25 -5.93
N GLU A 256 -120.84 -69.01 -5.50
CA GLU A 256 -122.16 -68.49 -5.13
C GLU A 256 -123.14 -68.56 -6.31
N VAL A 257 -122.71 -68.18 -7.52
CA VAL A 257 -123.54 -68.29 -8.72
C VAL A 257 -123.85 -69.76 -9.02
N GLN A 258 -122.87 -70.66 -8.91
CA GLN A 258 -123.08 -72.10 -9.10
C GLN A 258 -124.06 -72.68 -8.07
N VAL A 259 -123.96 -72.26 -6.80
CA VAL A 259 -124.93 -72.63 -5.75
C VAL A 259 -126.31 -72.09 -6.09
N ARG A 260 -126.45 -70.81 -6.46
CA ARG A 260 -127.73 -70.22 -6.89
C ARG A 260 -128.32 -70.92 -8.13
N VAL A 261 -127.49 -71.36 -9.08
CA VAL A 261 -127.93 -72.15 -10.24
C VAL A 261 -128.43 -73.52 -9.79
N SER A 262 -127.66 -74.25 -8.97
CA SER A 262 -128.11 -75.56 -8.44
C SER A 262 -129.36 -75.47 -7.58
N GLN A 263 -129.57 -74.34 -6.88
CA GLN A 263 -130.81 -74.05 -6.14
C GLN A 263 -132.00 -73.83 -7.09
N ARG A 264 -131.80 -73.06 -8.18
CA ARG A 264 -132.83 -72.93 -9.23
C ARG A 264 -133.12 -74.27 -9.90
N GLU A 265 -132.11 -75.07 -10.24
CA GLU A 265 -132.31 -76.41 -10.79
C GLU A 265 -133.08 -77.32 -9.84
N LEU A 266 -132.81 -77.26 -8.52
CA LEU A 266 -133.58 -77.98 -7.51
C LEU A 266 -135.03 -77.49 -7.40
N ASP A 267 -135.27 -76.18 -7.48
CA ASP A 267 -136.63 -75.61 -7.43
C ASP A 267 -137.40 -75.82 -8.74
N GLU A 268 -136.72 -75.80 -9.88
CA GLU A 268 -137.23 -76.23 -11.18
C GLU A 268 -137.58 -77.72 -11.14
N LEU A 269 -136.73 -78.60 -10.63
CA LEU A 269 -137.04 -80.02 -10.45
C LEU A 269 -138.22 -80.25 -9.49
N LYS A 270 -138.34 -79.49 -8.39
CA LYS A 270 -139.54 -79.52 -7.52
C LYS A 270 -140.79 -79.04 -8.25
N SER A 271 -140.71 -77.98 -9.05
CA SER A 271 -141.85 -77.45 -9.81
C SER A 271 -142.24 -78.38 -10.96
N VAL A 272 -141.27 -79.00 -11.64
CA VAL A 272 -141.46 -80.01 -12.68
C VAL A 272 -142.10 -81.26 -12.09
N ASN A 273 -141.64 -81.75 -10.93
CA ASN A 273 -142.25 -82.88 -10.23
C ASN A 273 -143.70 -82.55 -9.80
N SER A 274 -143.94 -81.34 -9.31
CA SER A 274 -145.30 -80.83 -9.01
C SER A 274 -146.17 -80.73 -10.28
N SER A 275 -145.59 -80.30 -11.41
CA SER A 275 -146.27 -80.21 -12.70
C SER A 275 -146.53 -81.56 -13.35
N LEU A 276 -145.69 -82.57 -13.10
CA LEU A 276 -145.91 -83.95 -13.54
C LEU A 276 -147.06 -84.60 -12.75
N GLY A 277 -147.22 -84.25 -11.46
CA GLY A 277 -148.43 -84.56 -10.70
C GLY A 277 -149.69 -83.93 -11.30
N ALA A 278 -149.62 -82.66 -11.73
CA ALA A 278 -150.75 -81.95 -12.35
C ALA A 278 -151.03 -82.33 -13.82
N ARG A 279 -150.08 -82.97 -14.52
CA ARG A 279 -150.21 -83.33 -15.96
C ARG A 279 -150.79 -84.72 -16.22
N LEU A 280 -151.30 -85.39 -15.19
CA LEU A 280 -152.04 -86.66 -15.32
C LEU A 280 -153.57 -86.49 -15.39
N GLU A 281 -154.11 -85.29 -15.14
CA GLU A 281 -155.56 -85.05 -15.04
C GLU A 281 -156.16 -84.05 -16.05
N ALA A 282 -155.35 -83.47 -16.96
CA ALA A 282 -155.85 -82.55 -17.99
C ALA A 282 -155.06 -82.62 -19.31
N LEU A 283 -155.21 -83.70 -20.07
CA LEU A 283 -154.79 -83.74 -21.48
C LEU A 283 -155.82 -83.03 -22.37
N GLY A 284 -155.65 -81.72 -22.53
CA GLY A 284 -156.43 -80.86 -23.43
C GLY A 284 -155.53 -80.01 -24.32
N SER A 285 -155.33 -80.45 -25.56
CA SER A 285 -154.48 -79.78 -26.56
C SER A 285 -154.92 -78.35 -26.88
N SER A 286 -153.99 -77.39 -26.97
CA SER A 286 -153.47 -76.94 -28.29
C SER A 286 -152.36 -75.88 -28.19
N HIS A 287 -151.28 -76.12 -28.94
CA HIS A 287 -150.36 -75.12 -29.53
C HIS A 287 -151.07 -74.30 -30.64
N TYR A 288 -150.54 -73.22 -31.26
CA TYR A 288 -149.28 -72.44 -31.22
C TYR A 288 -149.57 -71.08 -31.90
N ASN A 289 -148.87 -69.98 -31.54
CA ASN A 289 -148.09 -69.09 -32.47
C ASN A 289 -147.90 -67.64 -31.97
N ASN A 290 -146.74 -67.08 -32.34
CA ASN A 290 -146.38 -65.65 -32.46
C ASN A 290 -146.39 -64.78 -31.17
N ASP A 291 -145.69 -63.65 -31.05
CA ASP A 291 -144.51 -63.00 -31.71
C ASP A 291 -144.22 -61.70 -30.88
N THR A 292 -143.17 -60.92 -31.20
CA THR A 292 -142.90 -59.52 -30.77
C THR A 292 -142.57 -59.20 -29.29
N GLN A 293 -141.91 -58.09 -28.88
CA GLN A 293 -140.87 -57.20 -29.48
C GLN A 293 -140.38 -56.08 -28.49
N ARG A 294 -139.05 -55.86 -28.38
CA ARG A 294 -138.31 -54.57 -28.06
C ARG A 294 -138.27 -53.86 -26.68
N ARG A 295 -137.10 -53.17 -26.50
CA ARG A 295 -136.77 -51.89 -25.81
C ARG A 295 -136.44 -51.93 -24.29
N SER A 296 -135.56 -51.06 -23.73
CA SER A 296 -134.99 -49.77 -24.21
C SER A 296 -133.66 -49.32 -23.54
N LEU A 297 -132.79 -48.57 -24.29
CA LEU A 297 -131.93 -47.39 -23.97
C LEU A 297 -131.09 -47.27 -22.64
N HIS A 298 -129.96 -46.53 -22.52
CA HIS A 298 -129.47 -45.30 -23.20
C HIS A 298 -127.91 -45.23 -23.39
N ALA A 299 -127.41 -44.15 -24.00
CA ALA A 299 -126.01 -43.82 -24.40
C ALA A 299 -125.28 -42.92 -23.33
N GLU A 300 -124.09 -42.30 -23.46
CA GLU A 300 -123.34 -41.64 -24.58
C GLU A 300 -121.80 -41.62 -24.40
N MET A 301 -121.08 -41.14 -25.43
CA MET A 301 -119.66 -40.68 -25.45
C MET A 301 -119.59 -39.36 -26.25
N GLU A 302 -118.68 -38.43 -25.91
CA GLU A 302 -118.55 -37.10 -26.53
C GLU A 302 -117.32 -36.95 -27.45
N CYS A 303 -117.42 -36.13 -28.52
CA CYS A 303 -116.46 -35.05 -28.88
C CYS A 303 -116.78 -34.34 -30.24
N ASP A 304 -116.76 -32.99 -30.18
CA ASP A 304 -116.27 -31.94 -31.12
C ASP A 304 -116.84 -31.65 -32.55
N ASP A 305 -117.62 -30.55 -32.62
CA ASP A 305 -117.47 -29.26 -33.35
C ASP A 305 -117.20 -29.11 -34.90
N ALA A 306 -117.34 -27.87 -35.43
CA ALA A 306 -117.41 -27.50 -36.87
C ALA A 306 -116.63 -26.17 -37.21
N ASN A 307 -116.66 -25.50 -38.38
CA ASN A 307 -117.48 -25.60 -39.62
C ASN A 307 -116.81 -24.96 -40.89
N ILE A 308 -117.54 -25.01 -42.04
CA ILE A 308 -117.31 -24.46 -43.41
C ILE A 308 -117.51 -22.91 -43.54
N PRO A 309 -117.41 -22.18 -44.72
CA PRO A 309 -116.89 -22.47 -46.10
C PRO A 309 -116.11 -21.35 -46.91
N GLU A 310 -115.46 -21.79 -48.01
CA GLU A 310 -115.24 -21.28 -49.41
C GLU A 310 -115.09 -19.78 -49.86
N GLY A 311 -114.45 -19.58 -51.04
CA GLY A 311 -114.27 -18.29 -51.73
C GLY A 311 -113.83 -18.35 -53.23
N ASP A 312 -113.97 -17.22 -53.94
CA ASP A 312 -114.05 -17.06 -55.42
C ASP A 312 -112.74 -16.54 -56.11
N GLU A 313 -112.78 -16.23 -57.43
CA GLU A 313 -111.68 -15.84 -58.36
C GLU A 313 -110.88 -14.56 -58.00
N LEU A 314 -110.23 -14.58 -56.83
CA LEU A 314 -109.45 -13.47 -56.29
C LEU A 314 -107.95 -13.81 -56.19
N HIS A 315 -107.50 -14.84 -56.92
CA HIS A 315 -106.27 -15.59 -56.59
C HIS A 315 -105.01 -15.30 -57.45
N GLN A 316 -105.12 -14.54 -58.55
CA GLN A 316 -103.99 -14.38 -59.49
C GLN A 316 -103.30 -13.02 -59.43
N ILE A 317 -104.04 -11.90 -59.41
CA ILE A 317 -103.48 -10.53 -59.30
C ILE A 317 -102.69 -10.32 -58.00
N LYS A 318 -103.14 -10.97 -56.92
CA LYS A 318 -102.52 -10.82 -55.60
C LYS A 318 -101.16 -11.53 -55.45
N LYS A 319 -100.77 -12.43 -56.37
CA LYS A 319 -99.45 -13.12 -56.30
C LYS A 319 -98.26 -12.25 -56.69
N GLU A 320 -98.45 -11.17 -57.46
CA GLU A 320 -97.36 -10.23 -57.76
C GLU A 320 -97.11 -9.21 -56.65
N ILE A 321 -98.17 -8.78 -55.94
CA ILE A 321 -98.07 -7.81 -54.84
C ILE A 321 -97.21 -8.36 -53.69
N VAL A 322 -97.28 -9.66 -53.40
CA VAL A 322 -96.46 -10.32 -52.37
C VAL A 322 -94.96 -10.26 -52.70
N ARG A 323 -94.56 -10.53 -53.94
CA ARG A 323 -93.15 -10.58 -54.36
C ARG A 323 -92.45 -9.22 -54.26
N VAL A 324 -93.16 -8.13 -54.55
CA VAL A 324 -92.61 -6.77 -54.41
C VAL A 324 -92.50 -6.40 -52.93
N HIS A 325 -93.49 -6.77 -52.11
CA HIS A 325 -93.46 -6.51 -50.67
C HIS A 325 -92.31 -7.26 -49.95
N GLU A 326 -92.04 -8.52 -50.31
CA GLU A 326 -90.92 -9.30 -49.75
C GLU A 326 -89.56 -8.70 -50.11
N ARG A 327 -89.39 -8.20 -51.34
CA ARG A 327 -88.14 -7.60 -51.82
C ARG A 327 -87.78 -6.32 -51.07
N VAL A 328 -88.76 -5.48 -50.73
CA VAL A 328 -88.55 -4.24 -49.95
C VAL A 328 -88.30 -4.56 -48.47
N ARG A 329 -89.06 -5.49 -47.87
CA ARG A 329 -88.88 -5.90 -46.47
C ARG A 329 -87.47 -6.44 -46.19
N ALA A 330 -86.91 -7.22 -47.13
CA ALA A 330 -85.55 -7.77 -47.00
C ALA A 330 -84.46 -6.68 -46.96
N LEU A 331 -84.62 -5.58 -47.71
CA LEU A 331 -83.69 -4.44 -47.69
C LEU A 331 -83.75 -3.67 -46.36
N CYS A 332 -84.93 -3.47 -45.79
CA CYS A 332 -85.08 -2.84 -44.47
C CYS A 332 -84.42 -3.66 -43.35
N GLN A 333 -84.54 -4.98 -43.39
CA GLN A 333 -83.90 -5.88 -42.41
C GLN A 333 -82.37 -5.85 -42.51
N GLN A 334 -81.81 -5.76 -43.73
CA GLN A 334 -80.36 -5.61 -43.93
C GLN A 334 -79.80 -4.28 -43.42
N LEU A 335 -80.58 -3.19 -43.48
CA LEU A 335 -80.19 -1.90 -42.91
C LEU A 335 -80.24 -1.91 -41.37
N LYS A 336 -81.29 -2.48 -40.76
CA LYS A 336 -81.37 -2.63 -39.28
C LYS A 336 -80.21 -3.47 -38.72
N MET A 337 -79.92 -4.63 -39.30
CA MET A 337 -78.79 -5.48 -38.89
C MET A 337 -77.42 -4.77 -39.00
N ARG A 338 -77.28 -3.80 -39.90
CA ARG A 338 -76.06 -2.99 -40.03
C ARG A 338 -75.97 -1.86 -39.00
N ALA A 339 -77.10 -1.32 -38.55
CA ALA A 339 -77.16 -0.33 -37.47
C ALA A 339 -76.93 -0.98 -36.09
N GLU A 340 -77.51 -2.16 -35.84
CA GLU A 340 -77.37 -2.90 -34.57
C GLU A 340 -75.93 -3.36 -34.30
N MET A 341 -75.14 -3.66 -35.33
CA MET A 341 -73.71 -4.00 -35.20
C MET A 341 -72.81 -2.81 -34.78
N GLY A 342 -73.32 -1.57 -34.76
CA GLY A 342 -72.57 -0.37 -34.40
C GLY A 342 -72.81 0.15 -32.98
N SER A 343 -73.84 -0.34 -32.27
CA SER A 343 -74.26 0.19 -30.97
C SER A 343 -74.33 -0.92 -29.92
N GLY A 344 -73.42 -0.87 -28.94
CA GLY A 344 -73.28 -1.89 -27.90
C GLY A 344 -74.34 -1.76 -26.79
N ALA A 345 -75.57 -2.18 -27.05
CA ALA A 345 -76.63 -2.30 -26.02
C ALA A 345 -77.50 -3.56 -26.26
N PRO A 346 -77.70 -4.44 -25.25
CA PRO A 346 -78.41 -5.70 -25.46
C PRO A 346 -79.84 -5.69 -24.91
N THR A 347 -80.85 -5.83 -25.78
CA THR A 347 -82.10 -6.54 -25.42
C THR A 347 -82.93 -6.96 -26.63
N THR A 348 -83.27 -8.25 -26.67
CA THR A 348 -84.62 -8.81 -26.90
C THR A 348 -85.62 -7.88 -27.63
N THR A 349 -86.06 -8.19 -28.85
CA THR A 349 -87.07 -9.24 -29.08
C THR A 349 -87.09 -9.68 -30.56
N MET A 350 -87.04 -10.99 -30.82
CA MET A 350 -87.23 -11.56 -32.16
C MET A 350 -88.72 -11.55 -32.56
N THR A 351 -89.19 -10.48 -33.22
CA THR A 351 -90.49 -10.47 -33.88
C THR A 351 -90.39 -11.03 -35.29
N GLN A 352 -90.34 -12.36 -35.38
CA GLN A 352 -90.63 -13.06 -36.63
C GLN A 352 -92.05 -12.69 -37.08
N THR A 353 -92.17 -12.06 -38.25
CA THR A 353 -93.45 -11.81 -38.90
C THR A 353 -93.40 -12.38 -40.32
N GLU A 354 -94.16 -13.46 -40.49
CA GLU A 354 -94.25 -14.28 -41.70
C GLU A 354 -94.95 -13.57 -42.87
N PRO A 355 -94.86 -14.09 -44.11
CA PRO A 355 -95.14 -13.31 -45.31
C PRO A 355 -96.62 -12.96 -45.48
N VAL A 356 -96.86 -11.72 -45.91
CA VAL A 356 -98.19 -11.21 -46.26
C VAL A 356 -98.73 -11.98 -47.47
N THR A 357 -99.59 -12.96 -47.24
CA THR A 357 -100.25 -13.70 -48.33
C THR A 357 -101.56 -13.05 -48.75
N LEU A 358 -101.68 -12.85 -50.06
CA LEU A 358 -102.87 -12.83 -50.92
C LEU A 358 -104.18 -12.12 -50.54
N HIS A 359 -104.61 -11.93 -49.29
CA HIS A 359 -105.97 -11.43 -48.98
C HIS A 359 -106.06 -10.16 -48.10
N GLN A 360 -104.95 -9.50 -47.80
CA GLN A 360 -104.93 -8.30 -46.93
C GLN A 360 -104.40 -7.01 -47.56
N VAL A 361 -104.45 -6.85 -48.89
CA VAL A 361 -104.05 -5.59 -49.55
C VAL A 361 -105.13 -4.51 -49.32
N LYS A 362 -105.03 -3.78 -48.20
CA LYS A 362 -105.70 -2.49 -48.01
C LYS A 362 -104.85 -1.37 -48.63
N VAL A 363 -105.51 -0.34 -49.16
CA VAL A 363 -104.85 0.93 -49.52
C VAL A 363 -104.17 1.46 -48.27
N GLY A 364 -102.84 1.62 -48.32
CA GLY A 364 -102.03 2.04 -47.17
C GLY A 364 -100.89 1.10 -46.79
N LEU A 365 -100.86 -0.17 -47.21
CA LEU A 365 -99.75 -1.09 -46.85
C LEU A 365 -98.40 -0.68 -47.45
N LEU A 366 -98.39 -0.30 -48.73
CA LEU A 366 -97.18 0.25 -49.36
C LEU A 366 -96.80 1.60 -48.74
N THR A 367 -97.80 2.39 -48.34
CA THR A 367 -97.60 3.65 -47.63
C THR A 367 -96.99 3.43 -46.25
N ALA A 368 -97.39 2.39 -45.51
CA ALA A 368 -96.83 2.03 -44.22
C ALA A 368 -95.37 1.55 -44.34
N VAL A 369 -95.04 0.71 -45.34
CA VAL A 369 -93.64 0.30 -45.57
C VAL A 369 -92.76 1.46 -46.06
N ILE A 370 -93.33 2.39 -46.83
CA ILE A 370 -92.64 3.63 -47.21
C ILE A 370 -92.53 4.58 -46.00
N GLN A 371 -93.52 4.61 -45.11
CA GLN A 371 -93.47 5.38 -43.87
C GLN A 371 -92.42 4.80 -42.93
N ASP A 372 -92.38 3.49 -42.68
CA ASP A 372 -91.33 2.81 -41.90
C ASP A 372 -89.92 3.09 -42.46
N LEU A 373 -89.79 3.19 -43.79
CA LEU A 373 -88.51 3.46 -44.46
C LEU A 373 -88.16 4.96 -44.40
N CYS A 374 -89.14 5.85 -44.52
CA CYS A 374 -88.97 7.29 -44.27
C CYS A 374 -88.64 7.56 -42.80
N ASP A 375 -89.30 6.89 -41.85
CA ASP A 375 -89.12 7.02 -40.41
C ASP A 375 -87.75 6.46 -39.99
N LEU A 376 -87.31 5.31 -40.55
CA LEU A 376 -85.95 4.81 -40.33
C LEU A 376 -84.87 5.73 -40.94
N VAL A 377 -85.16 6.38 -42.07
CA VAL A 377 -84.29 7.43 -42.64
C VAL A 377 -84.37 8.72 -41.83
N HIS A 378 -85.47 9.00 -41.15
CA HIS A 378 -85.62 10.13 -40.22
C HIS A 378 -84.96 9.85 -38.86
N GLU A 379 -84.90 8.60 -38.39
CA GLU A 379 -84.07 8.21 -37.23
C GLU A 379 -82.56 8.28 -37.57
N LEU A 380 -82.16 7.85 -38.77
CA LEU A 380 -80.74 7.84 -39.18
C LEU A 380 -80.23 9.20 -39.68
N SER A 381 -81.10 10.08 -40.18
CA SER A 381 -80.74 11.42 -40.67
C SER A 381 -81.25 12.57 -39.80
N GLY A 382 -82.23 12.30 -38.93
CA GLY A 382 -82.64 13.14 -37.80
C GLY A 382 -81.85 12.77 -36.55
N GLY A 383 -80.53 12.63 -36.71
CA GLY A 383 -79.60 12.90 -35.62
C GLY A 383 -79.78 14.36 -35.24
N ASP A 384 -80.70 14.60 -34.31
CA ASP A 384 -81.20 15.92 -33.95
C ASP A 384 -80.03 16.84 -33.60
N TYR A 385 -79.74 17.80 -34.48
CA TYR A 385 -79.15 19.09 -34.09
C TYR A 385 -80.20 19.92 -33.31
N SER A 386 -80.93 19.26 -32.41
CA SER A 386 -81.65 19.91 -31.35
C SER A 386 -80.61 20.65 -30.54
N THR A 387 -80.80 21.96 -30.44
CA THR A 387 -80.03 22.88 -29.60
C THR A 387 -80.37 22.65 -28.12
N SER A 388 -80.29 21.39 -27.69
CA SER A 388 -80.09 21.04 -26.29
C SER A 388 -78.76 21.65 -25.89
N SER A 389 -78.85 22.74 -25.12
CA SER A 389 -77.70 23.36 -24.48
C SER A 389 -76.86 22.33 -23.71
N VAL A 390 -77.47 21.23 -23.27
CA VAL A 390 -76.81 20.09 -22.63
C VAL A 390 -75.83 19.37 -23.56
N SER A 391 -76.14 19.17 -24.85
CA SER A 391 -75.25 18.40 -25.77
C SER A 391 -74.05 19.21 -26.27
N VAL A 392 -74.26 20.50 -26.56
CA VAL A 392 -73.15 21.42 -26.88
C VAL A 392 -72.29 21.65 -25.64
N THR A 393 -72.90 21.85 -24.45
CA THR A 393 -72.11 21.95 -23.21
C THR A 393 -71.44 20.63 -22.84
N GLU A 394 -72.01 19.46 -23.10
CA GLU A 394 -71.37 18.16 -22.85
C GLU A 394 -70.15 17.96 -23.76
N MET A 395 -70.24 18.31 -25.04
CA MET A 395 -69.10 18.27 -25.94
C MET A 395 -68.06 19.37 -25.65
N GLU A 396 -68.48 20.56 -25.19
CA GLU A 396 -67.58 21.59 -24.65
C GLU A 396 -66.90 21.13 -23.35
N ILE A 397 -67.62 20.45 -22.46
CA ILE A 397 -67.12 19.86 -21.22
C ILE A 397 -66.10 18.76 -21.54
N ASP A 398 -66.34 17.91 -22.54
CA ASP A 398 -65.38 16.88 -22.97
C ASP A 398 -64.16 17.49 -23.67
N LEU A 399 -64.33 18.56 -24.45
CA LEU A 399 -63.22 19.32 -25.00
C LEU A 399 -62.41 20.01 -23.88
N HIS A 400 -63.06 20.54 -22.84
CA HIS A 400 -62.41 21.07 -21.64
C HIS A 400 -61.69 19.98 -20.85
N ARG A 401 -62.29 18.80 -20.61
CA ARG A 401 -61.64 17.64 -19.98
C ARG A 401 -60.42 17.18 -20.78
N ALA A 402 -60.52 17.13 -22.11
CA ALA A 402 -59.40 16.83 -22.99
C ALA A 402 -58.31 17.92 -22.90
N ARG A 403 -58.68 19.20 -22.87
CA ARG A 403 -57.76 20.32 -22.63
C ARG A 403 -57.03 20.16 -21.30
N GLU A 404 -57.76 19.87 -20.22
CA GLU A 404 -57.21 19.61 -18.89
C GLU A 404 -56.31 18.37 -18.84
N THR A 405 -56.59 17.31 -19.62
CA THR A 405 -55.65 16.18 -19.74
C THR A 405 -54.36 16.59 -20.45
N ILE A 406 -54.46 17.39 -21.52
CA ILE A 406 -53.30 17.89 -22.26
C ILE A 406 -52.49 18.85 -21.39
N ASP A 407 -53.13 19.75 -20.65
CA ASP A 407 -52.45 20.69 -19.75
C ASP A 407 -51.80 19.98 -18.55
N ARG A 408 -52.41 18.92 -18.02
CA ARG A 408 -51.78 18.02 -17.04
C ARG A 408 -50.56 17.31 -17.63
N MET A 409 -50.68 16.69 -18.81
CA MET A 409 -49.55 16.03 -19.49
C MET A 409 -48.43 17.02 -19.83
N ASN A 410 -48.75 18.24 -20.26
CA ASN A 410 -47.77 19.30 -20.53
C ASN A 410 -47.05 19.70 -19.24
N LYS A 411 -47.76 19.83 -18.12
CA LYS A 411 -47.17 20.11 -16.81
C LYS A 411 -46.26 18.97 -16.34
N GLU A 412 -46.69 17.71 -16.47
CA GLU A 412 -45.86 16.53 -16.18
C GLU A 412 -44.60 16.48 -17.06
N ILE A 413 -44.72 16.81 -18.35
CA ILE A 413 -43.58 16.91 -19.27
C ILE A 413 -42.62 18.03 -18.85
N GLU A 414 -43.10 19.19 -18.41
CA GLU A 414 -42.24 20.29 -17.95
C GLU A 414 -41.57 19.94 -16.61
N GLU A 415 -42.29 19.33 -15.66
CA GLU A 415 -41.72 18.80 -14.43
C GLU A 415 -40.61 17.77 -14.71
N LYS A 416 -40.79 16.90 -15.72
CA LYS A 416 -39.76 15.95 -16.17
C LYS A 416 -38.59 16.63 -16.89
N ARG A 417 -38.83 17.69 -17.68
CA ARG A 417 -37.75 18.50 -18.29
C ARG A 417 -36.90 19.17 -17.21
N GLU A 418 -37.53 19.74 -16.19
CA GLU A 418 -36.87 20.33 -15.02
C GLU A 418 -36.13 19.29 -14.17
N GLU A 419 -36.66 18.06 -14.03
CA GLU A 419 -35.95 16.95 -13.39
C GLU A 419 -34.71 16.53 -14.19
N ILE A 420 -34.81 16.49 -15.52
CA ILE A 420 -33.68 16.19 -16.43
C ILE A 420 -32.62 17.30 -16.38
N LYS A 421 -33.02 18.58 -16.35
CA LYS A 421 -32.08 19.72 -16.19
C LYS A 421 -31.27 19.57 -14.89
N ARG A 422 -31.94 19.40 -13.74
CA ARG A 422 -31.27 19.18 -12.44
C ARG A 422 -30.34 17.96 -12.47
N LYS A 423 -30.76 16.85 -13.06
CA LYS A 423 -29.90 15.66 -13.23
C LYS A 423 -28.67 15.97 -14.09
N THR A 424 -28.84 16.73 -15.18
CA THR A 424 -27.74 17.15 -16.05
C THR A 424 -26.75 18.06 -15.32
N GLU A 425 -27.25 19.01 -14.52
CA GLU A 425 -26.43 19.88 -13.65
C GLU A 425 -25.64 19.05 -12.64
N THR A 426 -26.26 18.09 -11.95
CA THR A 426 -25.54 17.21 -11.01
C THR A 426 -24.50 16.33 -11.72
N ILE A 427 -24.76 15.88 -12.95
CA ILE A 427 -23.79 15.13 -13.76
C ILE A 427 -22.60 16.04 -14.12
N MET A 428 -22.84 17.29 -14.52
CA MET A 428 -21.78 18.26 -14.80
C MET A 428 -20.94 18.56 -13.55
N GLU A 429 -21.59 18.76 -12.39
CA GLU A 429 -20.90 19.00 -11.13
C GLU A 429 -20.04 17.80 -10.69
N LEU A 430 -20.59 16.58 -10.79
CA LEU A 430 -19.86 15.34 -10.49
C LEU A 430 -18.71 15.10 -11.48
N THR A 431 -18.89 15.41 -12.77
CA THR A 431 -17.83 15.31 -13.79
C THR A 431 -16.70 16.29 -13.53
N SER A 432 -17.03 17.53 -13.14
CA SER A 432 -16.06 18.55 -12.72
C SER A 432 -15.28 18.10 -11.48
N LYS A 433 -15.97 17.62 -10.45
CA LYS A 433 -15.36 17.07 -9.23
C LYS A 433 -14.46 15.86 -9.53
N LEU A 434 -14.88 14.97 -10.44
CA LEU A 434 -14.09 13.82 -10.87
C LEU A 434 -12.82 14.26 -11.60
N SER A 435 -12.91 15.20 -12.55
CA SER A 435 -11.75 15.74 -13.28
C SER A 435 -10.73 16.42 -12.35
N VAL A 436 -11.19 17.20 -11.36
CA VAL A 436 -10.30 17.78 -10.33
C VAL A 436 -9.61 16.67 -9.53
N ARG A 437 -10.35 15.64 -9.11
CA ARG A 437 -9.79 14.51 -8.36
C ARG A 437 -8.82 13.66 -9.18
N GLU A 438 -9.04 13.51 -10.47
CA GLU A 438 -8.09 12.86 -11.39
C GLU A 438 -6.79 13.67 -11.52
N SER A 439 -6.88 15.00 -11.58
CA SER A 439 -5.71 15.89 -11.58
C SER A 439 -4.94 15.86 -10.25
N GLU A 440 -5.63 15.92 -9.11
CA GLU A 440 -5.03 15.77 -7.78
C GLU A 440 -4.31 14.42 -7.63
N LEU A 441 -4.93 13.33 -8.11
CA LEU A 441 -4.38 11.98 -8.06
C LEU A 441 -3.19 11.82 -9.03
N ALA A 442 -3.23 12.46 -10.20
CA ALA A 442 -2.09 12.52 -11.11
C ALA A 442 -0.89 13.26 -10.47
N GLY A 443 -1.11 14.44 -9.88
CA GLY A 443 -0.08 15.18 -9.16
C GLY A 443 0.55 14.39 -8.02
N ALA A 444 -0.27 13.76 -7.16
CA ALA A 444 0.20 12.93 -6.06
C ALA A 444 0.96 11.66 -6.52
N ARG A 445 0.62 11.09 -7.68
CA ARG A 445 1.40 10.02 -8.31
C ARG A 445 2.77 10.52 -8.78
N GLU A 446 2.79 11.69 -9.42
CA GLU A 446 4.03 12.29 -9.92
C GLU A 446 4.97 12.67 -8.76
N GLU A 447 4.45 13.23 -7.67
CA GLU A 447 5.21 13.51 -6.44
C GLU A 447 5.76 12.22 -5.80
N ARG A 448 4.95 11.17 -5.70
CA ARG A 448 5.40 9.84 -5.24
C ARG A 448 6.52 9.31 -6.14
N ASP A 449 6.42 9.49 -7.45
CA ASP A 449 7.39 8.94 -8.40
C ASP A 449 8.69 9.75 -8.44
N ARG A 450 8.64 11.09 -8.26
CA ARG A 450 9.82 11.91 -7.97
C ARG A 450 10.48 11.46 -6.66
N ALA A 451 9.72 11.37 -5.57
CA ALA A 451 10.25 10.91 -4.27
C ALA A 451 10.82 9.48 -4.33
N ARG A 452 10.28 8.60 -5.19
CA ARG A 452 10.85 7.28 -5.46
C ARG A 452 12.14 7.33 -6.27
N ALA A 453 12.24 8.19 -7.27
CA ALA A 453 13.48 8.42 -8.02
C ALA A 453 14.56 9.01 -7.09
N ASP A 454 14.23 10.05 -6.32
CA ASP A 454 15.13 10.63 -5.31
C ASP A 454 15.60 9.58 -4.29
N LEU A 455 14.68 8.72 -3.80
CA LEU A 455 15.03 7.61 -2.90
C LEU A 455 15.81 6.49 -3.59
N GLN A 456 15.73 6.33 -4.91
CA GLN A 456 16.52 5.37 -5.67
C GLN A 456 17.95 5.88 -5.85
N ASP A 457 18.10 7.16 -6.20
CA ASP A 457 19.40 7.83 -6.36
C ASP A 457 20.12 8.01 -5.02
N LEU A 458 19.40 8.40 -3.96
CA LEU A 458 19.94 8.51 -2.59
C LEU A 458 20.08 7.14 -1.89
N GLY A 459 19.24 6.17 -2.23
CA GLY A 459 19.12 4.90 -1.49
C GLY A 459 20.21 3.88 -1.82
N GLY A 460 20.69 3.86 -3.06
CA GLY A 460 21.84 3.05 -3.48
C GLY A 460 23.13 3.85 -3.45
N LEU A 461 23.27 4.80 -4.38
CA LEU A 461 24.57 5.44 -4.67
C LEU A 461 25.11 6.25 -3.48
N ALA A 462 24.29 7.08 -2.83
CA ALA A 462 24.76 7.90 -1.70
C ALA A 462 25.12 7.06 -0.45
N ARG A 463 24.41 5.94 -0.22
CA ARG A 463 24.76 5.01 0.87
C ARG A 463 26.02 4.21 0.55
N ASP A 464 26.13 3.66 -0.65
CA ASP A 464 27.32 2.90 -1.06
C ASP A 464 28.57 3.78 -1.16
N GLU A 465 28.43 5.05 -1.58
CA GLU A 465 29.52 6.03 -1.51
C GLU A 465 29.92 6.38 -0.08
N MET A 466 28.95 6.52 0.83
CA MET A 466 29.23 6.79 2.24
C MET A 466 29.95 5.61 2.91
N VAL A 467 29.52 4.37 2.61
CA VAL A 467 30.18 3.13 3.05
C VAL A 467 31.59 3.03 2.46
N ARG A 468 31.77 3.34 1.17
CA ARG A 468 33.08 3.35 0.51
C ARG A 468 34.04 4.36 1.14
N LYS A 469 33.60 5.61 1.34
CA LYS A 469 34.39 6.66 2.03
C LYS A 469 34.72 6.27 3.48
N ALA A 470 33.81 5.58 4.17
CA ALA A 470 34.06 5.05 5.52
C ALA A 470 35.11 3.92 5.51
N TRP A 471 35.10 3.02 4.52
CA TRP A 471 36.13 2.00 4.34
C TRP A 471 37.49 2.62 3.99
N GLU A 472 37.55 3.56 3.05
CA GLU A 472 38.78 4.32 2.71
C GLU A 472 39.36 5.04 3.94
N THR A 473 38.50 5.66 4.75
CA THR A 473 38.92 6.34 6.00
C THR A 473 39.45 5.34 7.03
N ARG A 474 38.78 4.20 7.22
CA ARG A 474 39.22 3.11 8.10
C ARG A 474 40.57 2.55 7.64
N ASP A 475 40.70 2.25 6.35
CA ASP A 475 41.86 1.59 5.78
C ASP A 475 43.08 2.54 5.75
N GLY A 476 42.85 3.83 5.48
CA GLY A 476 43.87 4.87 5.68
C GLY A 476 44.30 5.04 7.15
N ALA A 477 43.37 4.91 8.11
CA ALA A 477 43.71 4.93 9.53
C ALA A 477 44.49 3.67 9.96
N VAL A 478 44.13 2.49 9.44
CA VAL A 478 44.88 1.24 9.65
C VAL A 478 46.27 1.33 9.02
N ALA A 479 46.41 1.87 7.82
CA ALA A 479 47.70 2.09 7.17
C ALA A 479 48.61 3.02 7.99
N ARG A 480 48.07 4.16 8.49
CA ARG A 480 48.81 5.05 9.39
C ARG A 480 49.22 4.37 10.69
N LYS A 481 48.33 3.60 11.32
CA LYS A 481 48.63 2.82 12.53
C LYS A 481 49.75 1.80 12.27
N ASN A 482 49.68 1.06 11.17
CA ASN A 482 50.69 0.06 10.83
C ASN A 482 52.05 0.74 10.54
N ALA A 483 52.06 1.88 9.86
CA ALA A 483 53.28 2.67 9.64
C ALA A 483 53.93 3.10 10.96
N THR A 484 53.18 3.70 11.90
CA THR A 484 53.73 4.11 13.21
C THR A 484 54.16 2.91 14.05
N GLN A 485 53.51 1.74 13.93
CA GLN A 485 53.96 0.51 14.56
C GLN A 485 55.28 -0.01 13.98
N VAL A 486 55.51 0.12 12.66
CA VAL A 486 56.78 -0.23 12.01
C VAL A 486 57.89 0.74 12.43
N GLU A 487 57.62 2.04 12.51
CA GLU A 487 58.57 3.04 13.03
C GLU A 487 58.91 2.82 14.50
N LEU A 488 57.92 2.45 15.33
CA LEU A 488 58.15 2.08 16.73
C LEU A 488 58.98 0.79 16.87
N ALA A 489 58.75 -0.20 15.99
CA ALA A 489 59.56 -1.41 15.96
C ALA A 489 61.01 -1.10 15.54
N ARG A 490 61.19 -0.21 14.54
CA ARG A 490 62.50 0.24 14.07
C ARG A 490 63.28 0.99 15.16
N THR A 491 62.68 2.01 15.77
CA THR A 491 63.32 2.76 16.88
C THR A 491 63.64 1.87 18.08
N ARG A 492 62.82 0.85 18.36
CA ARG A 492 63.13 -0.17 19.37
C ARG A 492 64.34 -1.03 19.00
N ILE A 493 64.51 -1.39 17.72
CA ILE A 493 65.70 -2.09 17.22
C ILE A 493 66.92 -1.17 17.34
N ASP A 494 66.81 0.09 16.94
CA ASP A 494 67.90 1.08 17.02
C ASP A 494 68.38 1.28 18.48
N VAL A 495 67.45 1.34 19.44
CA VAL A 495 67.76 1.41 20.89
C VAL A 495 68.43 0.13 21.40
N LEU A 496 67.98 -1.05 20.97
CA LEU A 496 68.62 -2.32 21.33
C LEU A 496 70.05 -2.41 20.76
N GLN A 497 70.26 -1.95 19.53
CA GLN A 497 71.57 -1.90 18.89
C GLN A 497 72.51 -0.91 19.60
N ALA A 498 72.03 0.30 19.93
CA ALA A 498 72.81 1.27 20.69
C ALA A 498 73.18 0.76 22.10
N ASN A 499 72.28 0.00 22.75
CA ASN A 499 72.57 -0.64 24.03
C ASN A 499 73.62 -1.76 23.90
N SER A 500 73.59 -2.58 22.83
CA SER A 500 74.65 -3.55 22.53
C SER A 500 76.01 -2.87 22.38
N GLN A 501 76.07 -1.81 21.57
CA GLN A 501 77.28 -1.02 21.36
C GLN A 501 77.80 -0.37 22.66
N LEU A 502 76.90 0.11 23.53
CA LEU A 502 77.26 0.63 24.84
C LEU A 502 77.85 -0.47 25.75
N MET A 503 77.23 -1.65 25.78
CA MET A 503 77.74 -2.80 26.54
C MET A 503 79.10 -3.26 26.03
N GLU A 504 79.31 -3.31 24.72
CA GLU A 504 80.60 -3.61 24.08
C GLU A 504 81.67 -2.56 24.46
N ALA A 505 81.33 -1.27 24.42
CA ALA A 505 82.24 -0.19 24.82
C ALA A 505 82.56 -0.19 26.33
N ILE A 506 81.59 -0.54 27.20
CA ILE A 506 81.82 -0.74 28.63
C ILE A 506 82.76 -1.93 28.85
N GLN A 507 82.52 -3.05 28.17
CA GLN A 507 83.37 -4.24 28.27
C GLN A 507 84.81 -3.95 27.84
N GLN A 508 85.02 -3.30 26.70
CA GLN A 508 86.34 -2.85 26.26
C GLN A 508 87.01 -1.91 27.26
N LYS A 509 86.25 -0.97 27.86
CA LYS A 509 86.78 -0.07 28.89
C LYS A 509 87.19 -0.83 30.16
N VAL A 510 86.43 -1.84 30.58
CA VAL A 510 86.77 -2.71 31.72
C VAL A 510 88.03 -3.54 31.43
N GLU A 511 88.14 -4.09 30.22
CA GLU A 511 89.34 -4.82 29.80
C GLU A 511 90.58 -3.92 29.78
N LEU A 512 90.46 -2.69 29.27
CA LEU A 512 91.54 -1.70 29.31
C LEU A 512 91.88 -1.26 30.75
N SER A 513 90.91 -1.13 31.66
CA SER A 513 91.22 -0.81 33.07
C SER A 513 91.90 -1.97 33.78
N GLN A 514 91.48 -3.22 33.54
CA GLN A 514 92.17 -4.41 34.05
C GLN A 514 93.61 -4.52 33.52
N GLN A 515 93.83 -4.21 32.23
CA GLN A 515 95.17 -4.13 31.66
C GLN A 515 96.00 -3.04 32.37
N LEU A 516 95.44 -1.84 32.60
CA LEU A 516 96.15 -0.77 33.32
C LEU A 516 96.48 -1.17 34.77
N GLU A 517 95.58 -1.84 35.47
CA GLU A 517 95.84 -2.39 36.81
C GLU A 517 96.96 -3.43 36.79
N GLN A 518 96.98 -4.35 35.82
CA GLN A 518 98.07 -5.31 35.63
C GLN A 518 99.40 -4.59 35.34
N TRP A 519 99.41 -3.57 34.47
CA TRP A 519 100.61 -2.76 34.19
C TRP A 519 101.09 -1.98 35.43
N GLN A 520 100.17 -1.50 36.28
CA GLN A 520 100.52 -0.88 37.57
C GLN A 520 101.15 -1.90 38.52
N MET A 521 100.57 -3.09 38.65
CA MET A 521 101.13 -4.18 39.46
C MET A 521 102.52 -4.61 38.96
N ASP A 522 102.70 -4.77 37.66
CA ASP A 522 103.99 -5.14 37.05
C ASP A 522 105.04 -4.04 37.26
N MET A 523 104.66 -2.76 37.10
CA MET A 523 105.55 -1.63 37.38
C MET A 523 105.90 -1.51 38.86
N GLN A 524 104.95 -1.75 39.77
CA GLN A 524 105.21 -1.75 41.21
C GLN A 524 106.11 -2.91 41.60
N ALA A 525 105.90 -4.11 41.05
CA ALA A 525 106.79 -5.25 41.23
C ALA A 525 108.21 -4.97 40.70
N LEU A 526 108.35 -4.27 39.57
CA LEU A 526 109.65 -3.82 39.06
C LEU A 526 110.32 -2.76 39.96
N LEU A 527 109.56 -1.86 40.58
CA LEU A 527 110.08 -0.90 41.56
C LEU A 527 110.51 -1.60 42.86
N ASP A 528 109.72 -2.54 43.36
CA ASP A 528 110.05 -3.36 44.53
C ASP A 528 111.27 -4.25 44.27
N GLU A 529 111.39 -4.82 43.07
CA GLU A 529 112.56 -5.56 42.61
C GLU A 529 113.81 -4.65 42.53
N GLN A 530 113.68 -3.42 42.02
CA GLN A 530 114.78 -2.43 42.04
C GLN A 530 115.16 -2.01 43.46
N MET A 531 114.19 -1.80 44.35
CA MET A 531 114.41 -1.46 45.75
C MET A 531 115.10 -2.60 46.48
N ARG A 532 114.63 -3.85 46.30
CA ARG A 532 115.26 -5.05 46.87
C ARG A 532 116.67 -5.24 46.35
N ARG A 533 116.94 -5.02 45.05
CA ARG A 533 118.31 -5.05 44.49
C ARG A 533 119.20 -3.96 45.08
N LYS A 534 118.68 -2.75 45.33
CA LYS A 534 119.46 -1.68 45.99
C LYS A 534 119.79 -2.01 47.45
N LEU A 535 118.84 -2.59 48.19
CA LEU A 535 119.05 -3.07 49.56
C LEU A 535 120.04 -4.26 49.59
N THR A 536 119.90 -5.22 48.69
CA THR A 536 120.80 -6.39 48.57
C THR A 536 122.20 -6.01 48.07
N ASN A 537 122.36 -4.87 47.40
CA ASN A 537 123.67 -4.32 47.04
C ASN A 537 124.27 -3.42 48.15
N GLN A 538 123.55 -3.15 49.25
CA GLN A 538 124.02 -2.35 50.38
C GLN A 538 124.34 -3.17 51.65
N GLU A 539 124.03 -4.47 51.67
CA GLU A 539 124.55 -5.44 52.65
C GLU A 539 125.16 -6.63 51.89
N PRO A 540 126.34 -7.15 52.27
CA PRO A 540 126.82 -7.25 53.64
C PRO A 540 128.02 -6.36 53.99
N GLY A 541 128.17 -6.09 55.29
CA GLY A 541 129.40 -5.51 55.83
C GLY A 541 130.54 -6.53 55.98
N SER A 542 131.77 -6.01 55.98
CA SER A 542 133.07 -6.64 56.29
C SER A 542 133.65 -7.67 55.29
N GLY A 543 134.91 -7.44 54.89
CA GLY A 543 135.75 -8.51 54.28
C GLY A 543 136.59 -8.16 53.05
N GLN A 544 137.59 -7.28 53.20
CA GLN A 544 138.85 -7.19 52.42
C GLN A 544 138.88 -7.03 50.86
N GLU A 545 139.73 -6.07 50.47
CA GLU A 545 140.70 -6.11 49.35
C GLU A 545 140.22 -6.16 47.87
N SER A 546 140.40 -5.02 47.21
CA SER A 546 140.57 -4.82 45.76
C SER A 546 141.90 -5.46 45.25
N PRO A 547 142.23 -5.50 43.93
CA PRO A 547 141.54 -4.85 42.80
C PRO A 547 141.50 -5.62 41.43
N VAL A 548 140.96 -4.93 40.41
CA VAL A 548 141.21 -5.03 38.94
C VAL A 548 140.41 -6.03 38.07
N SER A 549 139.94 -5.49 36.94
CA SER A 549 139.62 -6.12 35.62
C SER A 549 138.21 -6.64 35.28
N ALA A 550 137.48 -5.76 34.57
CA ALA A 550 137.07 -5.92 33.16
C ALA A 550 135.95 -6.89 32.69
N GLU A 551 135.10 -6.35 31.80
CA GLU A 551 134.25 -7.04 30.78
C GLU A 551 133.08 -7.93 31.27
N LYS A 552 131.86 -7.95 30.69
CA LYS A 552 131.45 -7.88 29.26
C LYS A 552 129.89 -7.87 29.13
N LYS A 553 129.39 -7.52 27.94
CA LYS A 553 128.09 -7.92 27.31
C LYS A 553 126.75 -7.43 27.90
N ARG A 554 126.21 -6.41 27.22
CA ARG A 554 124.76 -6.25 26.98
C ARG A 554 124.25 -7.41 26.11
N GLN A 555 123.07 -7.95 26.43
CA GLN A 555 122.18 -8.54 25.41
C GLN A 555 120.82 -7.86 25.50
N SER A 556 120.46 -7.13 24.44
CA SER A 556 119.13 -6.59 24.24
C SER A 556 118.33 -7.58 23.39
N LYS A 557 117.12 -7.93 23.81
CA LYS A 557 116.10 -8.50 22.93
C LYS A 557 114.95 -7.51 22.83
N ARG A 558 114.68 -7.06 21.60
CA ARG A 558 113.62 -6.12 21.26
C ARG A 558 112.26 -6.78 21.42
N SER A 559 111.30 -5.99 21.89
CA SER A 559 109.87 -6.23 21.69
C SER A 559 109.53 -6.28 20.19
N LEU A 560 108.66 -7.20 19.81
CA LEU A 560 107.93 -7.17 18.53
C LEU A 560 106.50 -6.69 18.83
N PHE A 561 106.25 -5.42 18.53
CA PHE A 561 104.92 -4.83 18.50
C PHE A 561 104.34 -5.00 17.09
N SER A 562 103.29 -5.81 16.92
CA SER A 562 102.48 -5.82 15.70
C SER A 562 101.18 -6.61 15.93
N GLY A 563 100.00 -5.99 15.77
CA GLY A 563 98.76 -6.76 15.76
C GLY A 563 97.45 -5.99 15.93
N LEU A 564 96.93 -5.46 14.82
CA LEU A 564 95.49 -5.34 14.51
C LEU A 564 94.57 -4.55 15.47
N PHE A 565 94.41 -3.26 15.13
CA PHE A 565 93.13 -2.57 15.27
C PHE A 565 92.23 -2.97 14.09
N GLN A 566 91.21 -3.82 14.29
CA GLN A 566 90.10 -3.96 13.31
C GLN A 566 88.83 -4.59 13.89
N ARG A 567 88.06 -3.84 14.68
CA ARG A 567 86.68 -3.45 14.33
C ARG A 567 86.15 -2.38 15.27
#